data_AF-A0A4S4F6U3-F1
#
_entry.id   AF-A0A4S4F6U3-F1
#
_cell.length_a   1.000
_cell.length_b   1.000
_cell.length_c   1.000
_cell.angle_alpha   90.00
_cell.angle_beta   90.00
_cell.angle_gamma   90.00
#
_symmetry.space_group_name_H-M   'P 1'
#
loop_
_entity.id
_entity.type
_entity.pdbx_description
1 polymer ?
#
loop_
_entity_poly.entity_id
_entity_poly.type
_entity_poly.pdbx_seq_one_letter_code
_entity_poly.pdbx_strand_id
1 'polypeptide(L)'
;MKGAVGMRYVSGLPALNLGDRGVTPGDWHHSAMDWEHPFTLDTADSPYGYWGIVDERVPGHGLMPVANHIRACLDMIHLGYFGDVQGMREDFLADPATDGVVMRQVWKLRGGRDWSAIDAFMGREYSTRWLDYKQRQKTRTNGGETA
;
A
#
# COMPACT_ATOMS: atom_id res chain seq x y z
N MET A 1 18.13 15.28 17.10
CA MET A 1 17.21 14.97 15.98
C MET A 1 15.86 15.56 16.32
N LYS A 2 15.35 16.54 15.57
CA LYS A 2 13.94 16.96 15.73
C LYS A 2 13.11 15.79 15.20
N GLY A 3 12.41 15.08 16.09
CA GLY A 3 11.54 13.99 15.69
C GLY A 3 10.53 14.51 14.68
N ALA A 4 10.40 13.85 13.54
CA ALA A 4 9.30 14.14 12.62
C ALA A 4 8.00 13.98 13.42
N VAL A 5 7.13 14.99 13.39
CA VAL A 5 5.81 14.87 14.01
C VAL A 5 5.01 13.91 13.14
N GLY A 6 4.86 12.69 13.63
CA GLY A 6 4.11 11.64 12.97
C GLY A 6 2.61 11.74 13.24
N MET A 7 1.79 11.23 12.32
CA MET A 7 0.37 10.99 12.48
C MET A 7 0.12 9.49 12.54
N ARG A 8 -0.55 9.03 13.60
CA ARG A 8 -1.08 7.67 13.67
C ARG A 8 -2.30 7.52 12.77
N TYR A 9 -2.38 6.40 12.07
CA TYR A 9 -3.48 6.09 11.17
C TYR A 9 -3.80 4.59 11.16
N VAL A 10 -5.05 4.24 10.87
CA VAL A 10 -5.48 2.83 10.70
C VAL A 10 -5.00 2.31 9.35
N SER A 11 -4.40 1.11 9.33
CA SER A 11 -3.88 0.48 8.11
C SER A 11 -4.17 -1.03 8.09
N GLY A 12 -3.62 -1.75 7.11
CA GLY A 12 -3.74 -3.20 6.99
C GLY A 12 -5.16 -3.70 6.72
N LEU A 13 -5.49 -4.90 7.21
CA LEU A 13 -6.81 -5.51 7.04
C LEU A 13 -7.97 -4.64 7.55
N PRO A 14 -7.89 -3.95 8.71
CA PRO A 14 -8.95 -3.03 9.13
C PRO A 14 -9.21 -1.92 8.11
N ALA A 15 -8.16 -1.33 7.53
CA ALA A 15 -8.30 -0.30 6.51
C ALA A 15 -8.84 -0.85 5.17
N LEU A 16 -8.51 -2.10 4.80
CA LEU A 16 -9.13 -2.76 3.65
C LEU A 16 -10.63 -3.00 3.83
N ASN A 17 -11.09 -3.11 5.08
CA ASN A 17 -12.49 -3.32 5.41
C ASN A 17 -13.29 -2.01 5.61
N LEU A 18 -12.66 -0.85 5.38
CA LEU A 18 -13.21 0.51 5.47
C LEU A 18 -13.05 1.26 4.13
N GLY A 19 -13.65 2.44 3.98
CA GLY A 19 -13.43 3.31 2.81
C GLY A 19 -14.42 3.09 1.66
N ASP A 20 -14.20 3.84 0.56
CA ASP A 20 -15.10 3.86 -0.59
C ASP A 20 -14.98 2.61 -1.47
N ARG A 21 -15.96 1.72 -1.31
CA ARG A 21 -16.09 0.48 -2.09
C ARG A 21 -16.52 0.68 -3.55
N GLY A 22 -16.89 1.90 -3.95
CA GLY A 22 -17.22 2.25 -5.33
C GLY A 22 -15.98 2.46 -6.22
N VAL A 23 -14.81 2.73 -5.62
CA VAL A 23 -13.54 2.89 -6.35
C VAL A 23 -12.76 1.59 -6.39
N THR A 24 -12.67 0.90 -5.25
CA THR A 24 -11.98 -0.39 -5.11
C THR A 24 -12.77 -1.22 -4.10
N PRO A 25 -12.99 -2.53 -4.31
CA PRO A 25 -13.89 -3.32 -3.46
C PRO A 25 -13.40 -3.45 -2.01
N GLY A 26 -12.08 -3.41 -1.80
CA GLY A 26 -11.48 -3.68 -0.49
C GLY A 26 -11.68 -5.13 -0.06
N ASP A 27 -11.56 -5.35 1.23
CA ASP A 27 -11.89 -6.61 1.89
C ASP A 27 -13.33 -6.54 2.45
N TRP A 28 -13.96 -7.72 2.53
CA TRP A 28 -15.36 -7.91 2.89
C TRP A 28 -15.55 -8.51 4.30
N HIS A 29 -14.47 -8.96 4.95
CA HIS A 29 -14.48 -9.55 6.28
C HIS A 29 -14.70 -8.55 7.44
N HIS A 30 -15.45 -7.46 7.20
CA HIS A 30 -15.62 -6.35 8.15
C HIS A 30 -16.14 -6.81 9.52
N SER A 31 -17.06 -7.78 9.56
CA SER A 31 -17.62 -8.31 10.81
C SER A 31 -16.63 -9.17 11.62
N ALA A 32 -15.55 -9.64 11.00
CA ALA A 32 -14.52 -10.45 11.63
C ALA A 32 -13.36 -9.61 12.18
N MET A 33 -13.40 -8.27 12.00
CA MET A 33 -12.32 -7.39 12.43
C MET A 33 -12.38 -7.06 13.91
N ASP A 34 -11.19 -7.02 14.54
CA ASP A 34 -11.02 -6.44 15.86
C ASP A 34 -11.05 -4.91 15.75
N TRP A 35 -12.25 -4.35 15.86
CA TRP A 35 -12.46 -2.91 15.89
C TRP A 35 -12.13 -2.27 17.24
N GLU A 36 -11.94 -3.06 18.30
CA GLU A 36 -11.52 -2.52 19.60
C GLU A 36 -10.04 -2.08 19.52
N HIS A 37 -9.22 -2.88 18.82
CA HIS A 37 -7.79 -2.64 18.64
C HIS A 37 -7.39 -2.65 17.15
N PRO A 38 -7.85 -1.69 16.33
CA PRO A 38 -7.52 -1.67 14.92
C PRO A 38 -6.00 -1.52 14.72
N PHE A 39 -5.46 -2.27 13.74
CA PHE A 39 -4.06 -2.16 13.34
C PHE A 39 -3.74 -0.71 12.92
N THR A 40 -2.74 -0.12 13.56
CA THR A 40 -2.32 1.27 13.29
C THR A 40 -0.84 1.37 13.03
N LEU A 41 -0.47 2.35 12.21
CA LEU A 41 0.91 2.70 11.88
C LEU A 41 1.11 4.21 12.09
N ASP A 42 2.37 4.65 12.03
CA ASP A 42 2.73 6.06 12.08
C ASP A 42 3.36 6.51 10.76
N THR A 43 2.91 7.65 10.22
CA THR A 43 3.48 8.25 9.01
C THR A 43 4.98 8.54 9.09
N ALA A 44 5.53 8.74 10.29
CA ALA A 44 6.96 8.98 10.50
C ALA A 44 7.82 7.75 10.19
N ASP A 45 7.24 6.55 10.36
CA ASP A 45 7.90 5.27 10.12
C ASP A 45 7.59 4.70 8.73
N SER A 46 6.67 5.32 7.98
CA SER A 46 6.27 4.85 6.66
C SER A 46 7.05 5.53 5.53
N PRO A 47 7.54 4.77 4.53
CA PRO A 47 8.19 5.31 3.33
C PRO A 47 7.25 6.13 2.44
N TYR A 48 5.95 6.13 2.74
CA TYR A 48 4.92 6.85 1.99
C TYR A 48 4.44 8.13 2.69
N GLY A 49 4.86 8.39 3.94
CA GLY A 49 4.43 9.55 4.72
C GLY A 49 2.90 9.65 4.79
N TYR A 50 2.35 10.83 4.49
CA TYR A 50 0.90 11.10 4.49
C TYR A 50 0.15 10.60 3.26
N TRP A 51 0.83 10.05 2.25
CA TRP A 51 0.19 9.72 0.97
C TRP A 51 -0.87 8.62 1.11
N GLY A 52 -2.06 8.84 0.57
CA GLY A 52 -3.13 7.82 0.57
C GLY A 52 -3.80 7.61 1.93
N ILE A 53 -3.67 8.57 2.85
CA ILE A 53 -4.45 8.60 4.09
C ILE A 53 -5.63 9.56 3.90
N VAL A 54 -6.80 9.14 4.38
CA VAL A 54 -8.07 9.87 4.33
C VAL A 54 -8.76 9.77 5.69
N ASP A 55 -9.67 10.69 6.02
CA ASP A 55 -10.45 10.60 7.25
C ASP A 55 -11.69 9.71 7.03
N GLU A 56 -11.84 8.67 7.84
CA GLU A 56 -12.93 7.71 7.76
C GLU A 56 -13.50 7.39 9.14
N ARG A 57 -14.77 6.94 9.17
CA ARG A 57 -15.40 6.49 10.41
C ARG A 57 -14.97 5.07 10.74
N VAL A 58 -14.24 4.92 11.83
CA VAL A 58 -13.80 3.64 12.38
C VAL A 58 -14.80 3.19 13.46
N PRO A 59 -15.37 1.96 13.36
CA PRO A 59 -16.28 1.44 14.39
C PRO A 59 -15.67 1.50 15.79
N GLY A 60 -16.39 2.09 16.75
CA GLY A 60 -15.90 2.25 18.12
C GLY A 60 -14.98 3.44 18.38
N HIS A 61 -14.40 4.07 17.34
CA HIS A 61 -13.41 5.15 17.49
C HIS A 61 -13.81 6.48 16.84
N GLY A 62 -14.84 6.50 15.99
CA GLY A 62 -15.30 7.72 15.33
C GLY A 62 -14.45 8.10 14.12
N LEU A 63 -14.34 9.39 13.81
CA LEU A 63 -13.59 9.86 12.64
C LEU A 63 -12.09 9.83 12.94
N MET A 64 -11.30 9.13 12.11
CA MET A 64 -9.86 8.99 12.27
C MET A 64 -9.14 8.96 10.91
N PRO A 65 -7.82 9.22 10.87
CA PRO A 65 -7.02 8.96 9.69
C PRO A 65 -6.91 7.46 9.39
N VAL A 66 -7.21 7.08 8.15
CA VAL A 66 -7.22 5.70 7.64
C VAL A 66 -6.55 5.62 6.29
N ALA A 67 -5.74 4.58 6.07
CA ALA A 67 -5.17 4.28 4.76
C ALA A 67 -6.28 3.92 3.76
N ASN A 68 -6.26 4.50 2.55
CA ASN A 68 -7.07 3.95 1.46
C ASN A 68 -6.58 2.53 1.08
N HIS A 69 -7.37 1.79 0.30
CA HIS A 69 -7.05 0.40 -0.01
C HIS A 69 -5.67 0.20 -0.64
N ILE A 70 -5.25 1.10 -1.53
CA ILE A 70 -3.90 1.04 -2.13
C ILE A 70 -2.83 1.19 -1.04
N ARG A 71 -2.97 2.19 -0.17
CA ARG A 71 -2.02 2.45 0.92
C ARG A 71 -1.99 1.29 1.92
N ALA A 72 -3.15 0.72 2.27
CA ALA A 72 -3.23 -0.44 3.16
C ALA A 72 -2.47 -1.65 2.59
N CYS A 73 -2.64 -1.94 1.29
CA CYS A 73 -1.87 -2.98 0.61
C CYS A 73 -0.36 -2.70 0.64
N LEU A 74 0.04 -1.46 0.35
CA LEU A 74 1.44 -1.05 0.30
C LEU A 74 2.14 -1.09 1.67
N ASP A 75 1.42 -0.77 2.74
CA ASP A 75 1.92 -0.88 4.11
C ASP A 75 2.15 -2.35 4.47
N MET A 76 1.22 -3.25 4.12
CA MET A 76 1.38 -4.69 4.34
C MET A 76 2.53 -5.29 3.51
N ILE A 77 2.71 -4.87 2.25
CA ILE A 77 3.88 -5.22 1.45
C ILE A 77 5.17 -4.76 2.14
N HIS A 78 5.19 -3.53 2.65
CA HIS A 78 6.37 -2.96 3.31
C HIS A 78 6.74 -3.72 4.59
N LEU A 79 5.74 -4.17 5.34
CA LEU A 79 5.91 -4.96 6.58
C LEU A 79 6.17 -6.45 6.33
N GLY A 80 6.09 -6.91 5.08
CA GLY A 80 6.33 -8.32 4.71
C GLY A 80 5.11 -9.23 4.89
N TYR A 81 3.91 -8.68 5.09
CA TYR A 81 2.65 -9.43 5.21
C TYR A 81 2.10 -9.88 3.86
N PHE A 82 2.93 -10.51 3.04
CA PHE A 82 2.60 -10.89 1.66
C PHE A 82 1.41 -11.87 1.55
N GLY A 83 1.21 -12.71 2.57
CA GLY A 83 0.09 -13.66 2.59
C GLY A 83 -1.26 -12.98 2.71
N ASP A 84 -1.34 -11.90 3.50
CA ASP A 84 -2.57 -11.15 3.76
C ASP A 84 -2.98 -10.27 2.57
N VAL A 85 -2.03 -9.94 1.68
CA VAL A 85 -2.27 -9.14 0.46
C VAL A 85 -2.17 -9.95 -0.83
N GLN A 86 -2.11 -11.28 -0.75
CA GLN A 86 -2.15 -12.11 -1.94
C GLN A 86 -3.47 -11.89 -2.70
N GLY A 87 -3.39 -11.72 -4.02
CA GLY A 87 -4.56 -11.40 -4.84
C GLY A 87 -4.96 -9.93 -4.83
N MET A 88 -4.22 -9.04 -4.14
CA MET A 88 -4.59 -7.63 -3.96
C MET A 88 -5.00 -6.92 -5.26
N ARG A 89 -4.38 -7.25 -6.39
CA ARG A 89 -4.68 -6.61 -7.67
C ARG A 89 -6.11 -6.92 -8.13
N GLU A 90 -6.53 -8.18 -8.01
CA GLU A 90 -7.83 -8.64 -8.51
C GLU A 90 -8.92 -8.55 -7.44
N ASP A 91 -8.59 -8.83 -6.17
CA ASP A 91 -9.57 -9.01 -5.11
C ASP A 91 -9.85 -7.72 -4.32
N PHE A 92 -8.82 -6.94 -3.99
CA PHE A 92 -8.96 -5.76 -3.12
C PHE A 92 -9.00 -4.46 -3.91
N LEU A 93 -8.19 -4.35 -4.96
CA LEU A 93 -8.14 -3.17 -5.81
C LEU A 93 -9.10 -3.29 -6.98
N ALA A 94 -9.08 -4.43 -7.69
CA ALA A 94 -9.99 -4.76 -8.81
C ALA A 94 -10.15 -3.67 -9.89
N ASP A 95 -9.21 -2.71 -9.96
CA ASP A 95 -9.23 -1.59 -10.88
C ASP A 95 -7.83 -1.45 -11.53
N PRO A 96 -7.69 -1.79 -12.82
CA PRO A 96 -6.43 -1.65 -13.55
C PRO A 96 -5.86 -0.23 -13.58
N ALA A 97 -6.66 0.81 -13.35
CA ALA A 97 -6.16 2.19 -13.25
C ALA A 97 -5.23 2.38 -12.04
N THR A 98 -5.32 1.50 -11.03
CA THR A 98 -4.48 1.54 -9.84
C THR A 98 -3.08 0.96 -10.06
N ASP A 99 -2.88 0.09 -11.07
CA ASP A 99 -1.62 -0.64 -11.32
C ASP A 99 -0.39 0.29 -11.34
N GLY A 100 -0.48 1.38 -12.11
CA GLY A 100 0.62 2.34 -12.24
C GLY A 100 0.91 3.12 -10.96
N VAL A 101 -0.10 3.32 -10.10
CA VAL A 101 0.06 3.94 -8.78
C VAL A 101 0.77 2.97 -7.84
N VAL A 102 0.30 1.72 -7.75
CA VAL A 102 0.90 0.67 -6.92
C VAL A 102 2.37 0.49 -7.28
N MET A 103 2.67 0.23 -8.56
CA MET A 103 4.04 -0.02 -9.02
C MET A 103 4.98 1.16 -8.71
N ARG A 104 4.50 2.40 -8.86
CA ARG A 104 5.28 3.60 -8.53
C ARG A 104 5.59 3.70 -7.04
N GLN A 105 4.64 3.37 -6.18
CA GLN A 105 4.87 3.40 -4.74
C GLN A 105 5.79 2.27 -4.30
N VAL A 106 5.57 1.04 -4.77
CA VAL A 106 6.45 -0.10 -4.47
C VAL A 106 7.88 0.16 -4.94
N TRP A 107 8.07 0.81 -6.09
CA TRP A 107 9.39 1.17 -6.59
C TRP A 107 10.18 2.06 -5.64
N LYS A 108 9.54 2.80 -4.72
CA LYS A 108 10.25 3.58 -3.68
C LYS A 108 10.98 2.69 -2.68
N LEU A 109 10.54 1.45 -2.50
CA LEU A 109 11.14 0.48 -1.59
C LEU A 109 12.39 -0.21 -2.18
N ARG A 110 12.71 0.06 -3.46
CA ARG A 110 13.85 -0.56 -4.14
C ARG A 110 15.16 -0.22 -3.43
N GLY A 111 16.04 -1.21 -3.33
CA GLY A 111 17.31 -1.08 -2.60
C GLY A 111 17.17 -1.28 -1.09
N GLY A 112 15.96 -1.43 -0.56
CA GLY A 112 15.73 -1.92 0.79
C GLY A 112 16.11 -3.39 0.96
N ARG A 113 16.30 -3.82 2.21
CA ARG A 113 16.69 -5.19 2.57
C ARG A 113 15.74 -6.25 2.01
N ASP A 114 14.44 -5.99 2.05
CA ASP A 114 13.40 -6.95 1.66
C ASP A 114 13.00 -6.85 0.19
N TRP A 115 13.73 -6.06 -0.60
CA TRP A 115 13.40 -5.79 -2.00
C TRP A 115 13.22 -7.07 -2.83
N SER A 116 14.03 -8.11 -2.61
CA SER A 116 13.89 -9.37 -3.36
C SER A 116 12.54 -10.06 -3.12
N ALA A 117 12.02 -10.01 -1.90
CA ALA A 117 10.72 -10.61 -1.57
C ALA A 117 9.57 -9.77 -2.15
N ILE A 118 9.68 -8.45 -2.06
CA ILE A 118 8.73 -7.49 -2.64
C ILE A 118 8.70 -7.63 -4.16
N ASP A 119 9.86 -7.70 -4.82
CA ASP A 119 9.95 -7.86 -6.28
C ASP A 119 9.32 -9.17 -6.75
N ALA A 120 9.54 -10.26 -6.01
CA ALA A 120 8.94 -11.56 -6.29
C ALA A 120 7.42 -11.54 -6.08
N PHE A 121 6.93 -10.89 -5.02
CA PHE A 121 5.50 -10.70 -4.77
C PHE A 121 4.84 -9.91 -5.91
N MET A 122 5.40 -8.75 -6.27
CA MET A 122 4.90 -7.95 -7.39
C MET A 122 4.93 -8.71 -8.73
N GLY A 123 5.93 -9.56 -8.93
CA GLY A 123 5.99 -10.44 -10.10
C GLY A 123 4.82 -11.43 -10.18
N ARG A 124 4.36 -11.96 -9.04
CA ARG A 124 3.18 -12.84 -9.00
C ARG A 124 1.88 -12.05 -9.22
N GLU A 125 1.72 -10.94 -8.52
CA GLU A 125 0.49 -10.13 -8.56
C GLU A 125 0.27 -9.41 -9.89
N TYR A 126 1.33 -8.88 -10.50
CA TYR A 126 1.23 -8.01 -11.68
C TYR A 126 1.88 -8.58 -12.94
N SER A 127 2.60 -9.71 -12.85
CA SER A 127 3.16 -10.45 -13.98
C SER A 127 3.95 -9.54 -14.96
N THR A 128 3.65 -9.60 -16.26
CA THR A 128 4.35 -8.85 -17.31
C THR A 128 4.29 -7.33 -17.12
N ARG A 129 3.21 -6.80 -16.52
CA ARG A 129 3.07 -5.36 -16.26
C ARG A 129 4.18 -4.86 -15.33
N TRP A 130 4.55 -5.67 -14.34
CA TRP A 130 5.65 -5.33 -13.44
C TRP A 130 7.00 -5.38 -14.14
N LEU A 131 7.23 -6.36 -15.02
CA LEU A 131 8.45 -6.44 -15.82
C LEU A 131 8.60 -5.23 -16.74
N ASP A 132 7.52 -4.85 -17.44
CA ASP A 132 7.48 -3.68 -18.31
C ASP A 132 7.76 -2.39 -17.53
N TYR A 133 7.14 -2.26 -16.34
CA TYR A 133 7.39 -1.12 -15.47
C TYR A 133 8.88 -1.02 -15.09
N LYS A 134 9.49 -2.12 -14.63
CA LYS A 134 10.91 -2.17 -14.27
C LYS A 134 11.81 -1.80 -15.45
N GLN A 135 11.51 -2.30 -16.66
CA GLN A 135 12.28 -1.98 -17.85
C GLN A 135 12.24 -0.47 -18.17
N ARG A 136 11.06 0.15 -18.09
CA ARG A 136 10.90 1.61 -18.28
C ARG A 136 11.64 2.44 -17.22
N GLN A 137 11.74 1.96 -15.98
CA GLN A 137 12.52 2.67 -14.97
C GLN A 137 14.03 2.60 -15.26
N LYS A 138 14.54 1.43 -15.69
CA LYS A 138 15.96 1.28 -16.07
C LYS A 138 16.37 2.18 -17.23
N THR A 139 15.54 2.27 -18.28
CA THR A 139 15.84 3.14 -19.42
C THR A 139 15.84 4.63 -19.03
N ARG A 140 14.97 5.04 -18.10
CA ARG A 140 14.95 6.41 -17.57
C ARG A 140 16.18 6.74 -16.73
N THR A 141 16.70 5.79 -15.96
CA THR A 141 17.93 6.00 -15.18
C THR A 141 19.15 6.08 -16.09
N ASN A 142 19.23 5.25 -17.14
CA ASN A 142 20.37 5.23 -18.06
C ASN A 142 20.36 6.38 -19.10
N GLY A 143 19.19 6.94 -19.42
CA GLY A 143 19.06 8.08 -20.35
C GLY A 143 19.23 9.45 -19.69
N GLY A 144 19.46 9.52 -18.38
CA GLY A 144 19.64 10.76 -17.62
C GLY A 144 21.09 11.20 -17.41
N GLU A 145 22.07 10.44 -17.90
CA GLU A 145 23.51 10.74 -17.80
C GLU A 145 24.07 11.54 -19.00
N THR A 146 23.20 12.04 -19.89
CA THR A 146 23.58 12.96 -20.97
C THR A 146 22.68 14.19 -20.98
N ALA A 147 22.93 15.13 -20.07
CA ALA A 147 22.49 16.52 -20.16
C ALA A 147 23.45 17.43 -19.39
#